data_AF-A0A955EEZ2-F1
#
_entry.id   AF-A0A955EEZ2-F1
#
_cell.length_a   1.000
_cell.length_b   1.000
_cell.length_c   1.000
_cell.angle_alpha   90.00
_cell.angle_beta   90.00
_cell.angle_gamma   90.00
#
_symmetry.space_group_name_H-M   'P 1'
#
loop_
_entity.id
_entity.type
_entity.pdbx_description
1 polymer ?
#
loop_
_entity_poly.entity_id
_entity_poly.type
_entity_poly.pdbx_seq_one_letter_code
_entity_poly.pdbx_strand_id
1 'polypeptide(L)'
;MRDQRLTAAMVLALLSGTAYAADWSGVIGNWNDPSQWSPMNVPNVAGESAVLPNGMYTLTLNTSITIDSLTINGPDAMLDMPAPWVITMLGDIHNDGLIRMATINSASDSVIQFGADALLTGTGEILLIRTGNDNRLETLPGFTVTNDVNHTIRGGGDINAQLVNNGTIVADINWMTIAGNRKVNNGLM
;
A
#
# COMPACT_ATOMS: atom_id res chain seq x y z
N MET A 1 5.24 -37.45 -48.50
CA MET A 1 5.15 -37.61 -47.03
C MET A 1 6.16 -36.68 -46.37
N ARG A 2 5.63 -35.70 -45.61
CA ARG A 2 6.24 -34.88 -44.54
C ARG A 2 7.47 -33.99 -44.85
N ASP A 3 7.15 -32.71 -45.09
CA ASP A 3 7.95 -31.52 -44.75
C ASP A 3 8.22 -31.44 -43.23
N GLN A 4 9.46 -31.14 -42.83
CA GLN A 4 9.80 -30.71 -41.46
C GLN A 4 10.33 -29.27 -41.51
N ARG A 5 9.47 -28.30 -41.19
CA ARG A 5 9.88 -26.93 -40.86
C ARG A 5 10.17 -26.87 -39.37
N LEU A 6 11.43 -26.64 -38.99
CA LEU A 6 11.84 -26.38 -37.62
C LEU A 6 11.50 -24.92 -37.28
N THR A 7 10.40 -24.70 -36.56
CA THR A 7 10.12 -23.43 -35.88
C THR A 7 10.82 -23.43 -34.53
N ALA A 8 11.85 -22.59 -34.37
CA ALA A 8 12.47 -22.32 -33.08
C ALA A 8 11.51 -21.47 -32.24
N ALA A 9 10.91 -22.06 -31.20
CA ALA A 9 10.19 -21.32 -30.18
C ALA A 9 11.21 -20.71 -29.21
N MET A 10 11.41 -19.40 -29.30
CA MET A 10 12.16 -18.63 -28.31
C MET A 10 11.30 -18.54 -27.05
N VAL A 11 11.61 -19.37 -26.06
CA VAL A 11 11.04 -19.26 -24.71
C VAL A 11 11.67 -18.03 -24.07
N LEU A 12 10.92 -16.93 -24.02
CA LEU A 12 11.25 -15.79 -23.19
C LEU A 12 11.05 -16.22 -21.74
N ALA A 13 12.13 -16.56 -21.04
CA ALA A 13 12.10 -16.73 -19.60
C ALA A 13 11.86 -15.36 -18.97
N LEU A 14 10.63 -15.11 -18.52
CA LEU A 14 10.37 -14.06 -17.54
C LEU A 14 11.14 -14.45 -16.28
N LEU A 15 12.16 -13.65 -15.94
CA LEU A 15 12.77 -13.70 -14.61
C LEU A 15 11.71 -13.21 -13.63
N SER A 16 10.89 -14.12 -13.11
CA SER A 16 10.21 -13.87 -11.84
C SER A 16 11.31 -13.84 -10.78
N GLY A 17 11.76 -12.64 -10.42
CA GLY A 17 12.40 -12.47 -9.12
C GLY A 17 11.50 -13.12 -8.09
N THR A 18 12.02 -14.04 -7.29
CA THR A 18 11.22 -14.66 -6.23
C THR A 18 10.84 -13.56 -5.26
N ALA A 19 9.57 -13.11 -5.29
CA ALA A 19 9.04 -12.19 -4.30
C ALA A 19 9.30 -12.79 -2.92
N TYR A 20 9.99 -12.04 -2.06
CA TYR A 20 10.34 -12.48 -0.73
C TYR A 20 9.30 -11.96 0.25
N ALA A 21 8.38 -12.82 0.68
CA ALA A 21 7.42 -12.45 1.72
C ALA A 21 8.04 -12.64 3.12
N ALA A 22 7.88 -11.63 3.99
CA ALA A 22 8.12 -11.78 5.42
C ALA A 22 6.82 -11.57 6.21
N ASP A 23 6.57 -12.47 7.15
CA ASP A 23 5.40 -12.49 8.01
C ASP A 23 5.70 -11.82 9.36
N TRP A 24 4.88 -10.84 9.75
CA TRP A 24 4.93 -10.23 11.07
C TRP A 24 4.43 -11.21 12.14
N SER A 25 4.99 -11.16 13.34
CA SER A 25 4.63 -12.05 14.45
C SER A 25 3.24 -11.81 15.05
N GLY A 26 2.55 -10.74 14.64
CA GLY A 26 1.20 -10.41 15.12
C GLY A 26 1.17 -9.77 16.50
N VAL A 27 2.27 -9.12 16.92
CA VAL A 27 2.37 -8.42 18.20
C VAL A 27 2.42 -6.90 18.02
N ILE A 28 2.18 -6.16 19.10
CA ILE A 28 2.47 -4.72 19.13
C ILE A 28 3.98 -4.54 19.00
N GLY A 29 4.41 -3.71 18.05
CA GLY A 29 5.85 -3.54 17.84
C GLY A 29 6.21 -2.52 16.77
N ASN A 30 7.47 -2.57 16.40
CA ASN A 30 8.06 -1.69 15.41
C ASN A 30 8.43 -2.50 14.17
N TRP A 31 8.09 -1.98 12.99
CA TRP A 31 8.40 -2.60 11.70
C TRP A 31 9.89 -2.95 11.56
N ASN A 32 10.77 -2.14 12.14
CA ASN A 32 12.22 -2.30 12.04
C ASN A 32 12.82 -3.32 13.01
N ASP A 33 12.01 -4.07 13.76
CA ASP A 33 12.49 -5.17 14.60
C ASP A 33 12.57 -6.47 13.78
N PRO A 34 13.76 -6.88 13.28
CA PRO A 34 13.90 -8.11 12.49
C PRO A 34 13.45 -9.36 13.26
N SER A 35 13.52 -9.35 14.60
CA SER A 35 13.17 -10.51 15.43
C SER A 35 11.67 -10.85 15.39
N GLN A 36 10.85 -9.93 14.89
CA GLN A 36 9.41 -10.07 14.77
C GLN A 36 8.96 -10.42 13.34
N TRP A 37 9.90 -10.56 12.40
CA TRP A 37 9.62 -11.04 11.06
C TRP A 37 10.05 -12.49 10.88
N SER A 38 9.28 -13.26 10.13
CA SER A 38 9.62 -14.61 9.71
C SER A 38 9.55 -14.72 8.18
N PRO A 39 10.63 -15.13 7.50
CA PRO A 39 12.02 -15.22 8.00
C PRO A 39 12.51 -13.90 8.62
N MET A 40 13.57 -13.97 9.45
CA MET A 40 14.17 -12.82 10.17
C MET A 40 14.82 -11.81 9.21
N ASN A 41 13.97 -11.06 8.52
CA ASN A 41 14.32 -10.05 7.53
C ASN A 41 13.21 -8.99 7.54
N VAL A 42 13.58 -7.72 7.71
CA VAL A 42 12.62 -6.61 7.70
C VAL A 42 12.28 -6.27 6.24
N PRO A 43 11.02 -6.34 5.80
CA PRO A 43 10.65 -5.91 4.46
C PRO A 43 10.90 -4.40 4.31
N ASN A 44 11.90 -4.01 3.52
CA ASN A 44 12.26 -2.62 3.34
C ASN A 44 12.88 -2.26 1.96
N VAL A 45 13.05 -3.24 1.08
CA VAL A 45 13.52 -3.01 -0.30
C VAL A 45 12.60 -3.64 -1.36
N ALA A 46 12.74 -3.15 -2.59
CA ALA A 46 12.07 -3.73 -3.76
C ALA A 46 12.37 -5.24 -3.88
N GLY A 47 11.37 -6.02 -4.28
CA GLY A 47 11.43 -7.48 -4.29
C GLY A 47 10.92 -8.15 -3.01
N GLU A 48 10.65 -7.38 -1.95
CA GLU A 48 10.13 -7.88 -0.68
C GLU A 48 8.66 -7.53 -0.48
N SER A 49 7.92 -8.43 0.15
CA SER A 49 6.51 -8.28 0.51
C SER A 49 6.34 -8.42 2.02
N ALA A 50 5.41 -7.68 2.60
CA ALA A 50 5.09 -7.77 4.02
C ALA A 50 3.70 -8.36 4.24
N VAL A 51 3.61 -9.32 5.17
CA VAL A 51 2.34 -9.94 5.57
C VAL A 51 2.12 -9.71 7.05
N LEU A 52 1.03 -9.03 7.38
CA LEU A 52 0.53 -8.79 8.72
C LEU A 52 -0.59 -9.80 8.98
N PRO A 53 -0.47 -10.69 9.98
CA PRO A 53 -1.48 -11.70 10.27
C PRO A 53 -2.73 -11.08 10.93
N ASN A 54 -3.81 -11.86 11.01
CA ASN A 54 -4.97 -11.48 11.80
C ASN A 54 -4.61 -11.40 13.29
N GLY A 55 -5.02 -10.31 13.95
CA GLY A 55 -4.83 -10.10 15.37
C GLY A 55 -5.09 -8.65 15.74
N MET A 56 -5.24 -8.39 17.05
CA MET A 56 -5.39 -7.04 17.57
C MET A 56 -4.02 -6.51 18.01
N TYR A 57 -3.38 -5.72 17.15
CA TYR A 57 -2.09 -5.10 17.44
C TYR A 57 -1.88 -3.84 16.61
N THR A 58 -0.95 -3.01 17.07
CA THR A 58 -0.44 -1.87 16.32
C THR A 58 1.01 -2.12 15.96
N LEU A 59 1.29 -2.19 14.66
CA LEU A 59 2.63 -2.21 14.09
C LEU A 59 3.01 -0.80 13.65
N THR A 60 4.07 -0.23 14.22
CA THR A 60 4.53 1.11 13.83
C THR A 60 5.60 1.03 12.74
N LEU A 61 5.34 1.64 11.59
CA LEU A 61 6.32 1.90 10.55
C LEU A 61 6.93 3.29 10.76
N ASN A 62 8.14 3.34 11.33
CA ASN A 62 8.85 4.58 11.63
C ASN A 62 10.14 4.78 10.81
N THR A 63 10.15 4.25 9.59
CA THR A 63 11.19 4.53 8.59
C THR A 63 10.57 4.54 7.21
N SER A 64 11.21 5.21 6.25
CA SER A 64 10.81 5.10 4.86
C SER A 64 11.28 3.77 4.25
N ILE A 65 10.41 3.11 3.49
CA ILE A 65 10.68 1.82 2.86
C ILE A 65 10.18 1.78 1.42
N THR A 66 10.68 0.82 0.65
CA THR A 66 10.10 0.43 -0.64
C THR A 66 9.84 -1.06 -0.59
N ILE A 67 8.63 -1.51 -0.92
CA ILE A 67 8.27 -2.95 -0.94
C ILE A 67 7.35 -3.24 -2.14
N ASP A 68 7.29 -4.50 -2.55
CA ASP A 68 6.45 -4.95 -3.66
C ASP A 68 4.97 -5.00 -3.24
N SER A 69 4.65 -5.59 -2.10
CA SER A 69 3.25 -5.69 -1.66
C SER A 69 3.10 -5.67 -0.14
N LEU A 70 1.92 -5.24 0.30
CA LEU A 70 1.50 -5.25 1.71
C LEU A 70 0.20 -6.03 1.83
N THR A 71 0.16 -6.99 2.75
CA THR A 71 -1.07 -7.71 3.10
C THR A 71 -1.32 -7.50 4.59
N ILE A 72 -2.47 -6.92 4.95
CA ILE A 72 -2.97 -6.82 6.32
C ILE A 72 -4.19 -7.72 6.42
N ASN A 73 -4.03 -8.86 7.10
CA ASN A 73 -5.11 -9.80 7.31
C ASN A 73 -5.87 -9.41 8.57
N GLY A 74 -7.19 -9.36 8.48
CA GLY A 74 -8.08 -9.21 9.63
C GLY A 74 -8.35 -7.75 10.06
N PRO A 75 -9.55 -7.50 10.62
CA PRO A 75 -10.08 -6.15 10.85
C PRO A 75 -9.41 -5.39 11.99
N ASP A 76 -8.80 -6.10 12.94
CA ASP A 76 -8.22 -5.50 14.15
C ASP A 76 -6.71 -5.23 14.04
N ALA A 77 -6.08 -5.64 12.93
CA ALA A 77 -4.68 -5.40 12.67
C ALA A 77 -4.49 -3.96 12.19
N MET A 78 -3.54 -3.24 12.81
CA MET A 78 -3.32 -1.83 12.51
C MET A 78 -1.85 -1.56 12.15
N LEU A 79 -1.64 -0.94 10.98
CA LEU A 79 -0.38 -0.33 10.60
C LEU A 79 -0.42 1.17 10.94
N ASP A 80 0.41 1.60 11.88
CA ASP A 80 0.59 3.00 12.25
C ASP A 80 1.79 3.60 11.50
N MET A 81 1.52 4.65 10.72
CA MET A 81 2.53 5.42 10.02
C MET A 81 2.61 6.83 10.60
N PRO A 82 3.41 7.06 11.65
CA PRO A 82 3.73 8.42 12.07
C PRO A 82 4.39 9.19 10.92
N ALA A 83 4.19 10.50 10.88
CA ALA A 83 5.00 11.33 10.00
C ALA A 83 6.48 11.31 10.46
N PRO A 84 7.48 11.46 9.57
CA PRO A 84 7.37 11.87 8.17
C PRO A 84 7.69 10.74 7.16
N TRP A 85 7.24 9.52 7.46
CA TRP A 85 7.71 8.34 6.72
C TRP A 85 6.93 8.12 5.44
N VAL A 86 7.66 7.59 4.44
CA VAL A 86 7.13 7.25 3.11
C VAL A 86 7.20 5.74 2.93
N ILE A 87 6.08 5.14 2.55
CA ILE A 87 6.06 3.79 1.99
C ILE A 87 5.89 3.89 0.48
N THR A 88 6.86 3.37 -0.28
CA THR A 88 6.74 3.23 -1.73
C THR A 88 6.29 1.81 -2.06
N MET A 89 5.12 1.68 -2.66
CA MET A 89 4.54 0.41 -3.09
C MET A 89 4.86 0.16 -4.57
N LEU A 90 5.42 -1.01 -4.88
CA LEU A 90 5.67 -1.46 -6.26
C LEU A 90 4.62 -2.47 -6.75
N GLY A 91 3.51 -2.58 -6.02
CA GLY A 91 2.41 -3.49 -6.29
C GLY A 91 1.26 -3.27 -5.30
N ASP A 92 0.44 -4.30 -5.12
CA ASP A 92 -0.85 -4.17 -4.46
C ASP A 92 -0.75 -4.02 -2.93
N ILE A 93 -1.76 -3.36 -2.37
CA ILE A 93 -2.09 -3.42 -0.95
C ILE A 93 -3.40 -4.22 -0.80
N HIS A 94 -3.34 -5.33 -0.07
CA HIS A 94 -4.53 -5.98 0.47
C HIS A 94 -4.67 -5.56 1.94
N ASN A 95 -5.77 -4.88 2.27
CA ASN A 95 -6.00 -4.35 3.60
C ASN A 95 -7.39 -4.73 4.08
N ASP A 96 -7.45 -5.67 5.02
CA ASP A 96 -8.67 -5.98 5.76
C ASP A 96 -8.76 -5.23 7.10
N GLY A 97 -7.68 -4.56 7.52
CA GLY A 97 -7.56 -3.85 8.79
C GLY A 97 -7.51 -2.32 8.62
N LEU A 98 -6.61 -1.67 9.37
CA LEU A 98 -6.45 -0.22 9.37
C LEU A 98 -5.01 0.21 9.06
N ILE A 99 -4.85 1.04 8.03
CA ILE A 99 -3.62 1.83 7.83
C ILE A 99 -3.91 3.25 8.31
N ARG A 100 -3.21 3.72 9.35
CA ARG A 100 -3.39 5.06 9.92
C ARG A 100 -2.16 5.93 9.69
N MET A 101 -2.34 7.08 9.06
CA MET A 101 -1.23 7.96 8.66
C MET A 101 -1.11 9.22 9.53
N ALA A 102 0.09 9.84 9.51
CA ALA A 102 0.48 11.08 10.20
C ALA A 102 0.03 11.18 11.67
N THR A 103 0.36 10.16 12.46
CA THR A 103 -0.12 10.00 13.84
C THR A 103 0.50 10.93 14.87
N ILE A 104 1.49 11.71 14.46
CA ILE A 104 2.16 12.73 15.26
C ILE A 104 2.11 14.08 14.54
N ASN A 105 2.24 15.17 15.29
CA ASN A 105 2.35 16.51 14.70
C ASN A 105 3.75 16.72 14.16
N SER A 106 3.85 16.92 12.85
CA SER A 106 5.11 17.03 12.11
C SER A 106 4.97 18.12 11.06
N ALA A 107 6.07 18.82 10.76
CA ALA A 107 6.13 19.75 9.62
C ALA A 107 6.45 19.04 8.29
N SER A 108 6.56 17.72 8.33
CA SER A 108 6.85 16.85 7.20
C SER A 108 5.79 15.76 7.13
N ASP A 109 5.52 15.30 5.92
CA ASP A 109 4.30 14.57 5.60
C ASP A 109 4.49 13.06 5.73
N SER A 110 3.41 12.32 6.00
CA SER A 110 3.35 10.88 5.81
C SER A 110 2.77 10.57 4.43
N VAL A 111 3.43 9.69 3.67
CA VAL A 111 3.06 9.44 2.27
C VAL A 111 2.98 7.95 1.99
N ILE A 112 1.91 7.53 1.34
CA ILE A 112 1.85 6.27 0.59
C ILE A 112 2.02 6.64 -0.89
N GLN A 113 3.13 6.18 -1.48
CA GLN A 113 3.47 6.45 -2.88
C GLN A 113 3.41 5.16 -3.69
N PHE A 114 2.65 5.15 -4.79
CA PHE A 114 2.63 4.04 -5.73
C PHE A 114 3.65 4.27 -6.85
N GLY A 115 4.65 3.38 -6.91
CA GLY A 115 5.69 3.34 -7.94
C GLY A 115 5.39 2.31 -9.05
N ALA A 116 4.20 1.72 -9.05
CA ALA A 116 3.66 0.82 -10.06
C ALA A 116 2.14 0.97 -10.13
N ASP A 117 1.50 0.38 -11.15
CA ASP A 117 0.06 0.18 -11.11
C ASP A 117 -0.29 -0.73 -9.93
N ALA A 118 -1.29 -0.35 -9.14
CA ALA A 118 -1.61 -1.03 -7.89
C ALA A 118 -3.12 -1.08 -7.61
N LEU A 119 -3.54 -2.12 -6.91
CA LEU A 119 -4.87 -2.27 -6.34
C LEU A 119 -4.84 -2.05 -4.82
N LEU A 120 -5.85 -1.36 -4.31
CA LEU A 120 -6.22 -1.35 -2.90
C LEU A 120 -7.43 -2.25 -2.72
N THR A 121 -7.20 -3.43 -2.17
CA THR A 121 -8.22 -4.47 -1.98
C THR A 121 -8.45 -4.77 -0.51
N GLY A 122 -9.40 -5.65 -0.21
CA GLY A 122 -9.81 -5.98 1.16
C GLY A 122 -10.96 -5.09 1.65
N THR A 123 -11.41 -5.33 2.88
CA THR A 123 -12.55 -4.62 3.48
C THR A 123 -12.14 -3.50 4.45
N GLY A 124 -10.85 -3.26 4.58
CA GLY A 124 -10.27 -2.34 5.53
C GLY A 124 -10.27 -0.88 5.07
N GLU A 125 -9.56 -0.07 5.84
CA GLU A 125 -9.50 1.38 5.64
C GLU A 125 -8.07 1.91 5.58
N ILE A 126 -7.85 2.90 4.72
CA ILE A 126 -6.77 3.89 4.87
C ILE A 126 -7.36 5.13 5.52
N LEU A 127 -6.82 5.50 6.68
CA LEU A 127 -7.24 6.65 7.47
C LEU A 127 -6.18 7.75 7.45
N LEU A 128 -6.52 8.85 6.76
CA LEU A 128 -5.73 10.08 6.71
C LEU A 128 -6.17 10.99 7.88
N ILE A 129 -5.46 10.99 9.01
CA ILE A 129 -6.00 11.61 10.24
C ILE A 129 -5.83 13.13 10.33
N ARG A 130 -4.98 13.73 9.49
CA ARG A 130 -4.63 15.15 9.53
C ARG A 130 -4.94 15.83 8.21
N THR A 131 -5.34 17.10 8.29
CA THR A 131 -5.73 17.89 7.13
C THR A 131 -4.55 18.44 6.33
N GLY A 132 -4.80 18.86 5.10
CA GLY A 132 -3.79 19.45 4.23
C GLY A 132 -2.84 18.38 3.70
N ASN A 133 -1.59 18.76 3.44
CA ASN A 133 -0.61 17.87 2.83
C ASN A 133 0.10 16.93 3.84
N ASP A 134 -0.31 16.91 5.11
CA ASP A 134 0.30 16.08 6.16
C ASP A 134 0.14 14.56 5.89
N ASN A 135 -0.94 14.15 5.21
CA ASN A 135 -1.20 12.78 4.77
C ASN A 135 -1.44 12.79 3.27
N ARG A 136 -0.61 12.05 2.52
CA ARG A 136 -0.72 12.03 1.06
C ARG A 136 -0.78 10.63 0.49
N LEU A 137 -1.74 10.45 -0.42
CA LEU A 137 -1.81 9.29 -1.30
C LEU A 137 -1.41 9.75 -2.71
N GLU A 138 -0.32 9.21 -3.24
CA GLU A 138 0.28 9.69 -4.49
C GLU A 138 0.71 8.55 -5.41
N THR A 139 0.77 8.82 -6.72
CA THR A 139 1.36 7.91 -7.72
C THR A 139 2.56 8.60 -8.36
N LEU A 140 3.63 7.87 -8.64
CA LEU A 140 4.65 8.33 -9.58
C LEU A 140 4.04 8.49 -11.00
N PRO A 141 4.63 9.33 -11.87
CA PRO A 141 4.08 9.58 -13.20
C PRO A 141 3.91 8.30 -14.02
N GLY A 142 2.72 8.11 -14.60
CA GLY A 142 2.41 6.99 -15.49
C GLY A 142 1.73 5.80 -14.81
N PHE A 143 1.62 5.79 -13.48
CA PHE A 143 0.95 4.71 -12.75
C PHE A 143 -0.44 5.08 -12.27
N THR A 144 -1.29 4.08 -12.13
CA THR A 144 -2.66 4.18 -11.65
C THR A 144 -2.84 3.34 -10.40
N VAL A 145 -3.41 3.92 -9.35
CA VAL A 145 -3.94 3.16 -8.21
C VAL A 145 -5.45 2.98 -8.35
N THR A 146 -5.97 1.80 -8.04
CA THR A 146 -7.41 1.51 -8.02
C THR A 146 -7.87 1.19 -6.61
N ASN A 147 -8.79 2.00 -6.06
CA ASN A 147 -9.51 1.68 -4.83
C ASN A 147 -10.64 0.70 -5.16
N ASP A 148 -10.52 -0.57 -4.76
CA ASP A 148 -11.48 -1.61 -5.13
C ASP A 148 -12.80 -1.49 -4.35
N VAL A 149 -13.85 -2.17 -4.82
CA VAL A 149 -15.26 -1.97 -4.42
C VAL A 149 -15.53 -2.06 -2.92
N ASN A 150 -14.74 -2.83 -2.17
CA ASN A 150 -14.95 -3.05 -0.74
C ASN A 150 -14.02 -2.21 0.16
N HIS A 151 -13.04 -1.51 -0.42
CA HIS A 151 -12.03 -0.79 0.35
C HIS A 151 -12.42 0.68 0.55
N THR A 152 -12.04 1.23 1.69
CA THR A 152 -12.36 2.62 2.07
C THR A 152 -11.10 3.47 2.23
N ILE A 153 -11.12 4.68 1.67
CA ILE A 153 -10.16 5.73 1.98
C ILE A 153 -10.93 6.84 2.69
N ARG A 154 -10.51 7.23 3.89
CA ARG A 154 -11.22 8.26 4.65
C ARG A 154 -10.33 9.20 5.43
N GLY A 155 -10.93 10.26 5.97
CA GLY A 155 -10.29 11.23 6.83
C GLY A 155 -10.19 12.62 6.23
N GLY A 156 -9.02 13.25 6.34
CA GLY A 156 -8.65 14.51 5.70
C GLY A 156 -7.21 14.40 5.20
N GLY A 157 -6.89 15.11 4.13
CA GLY A 157 -5.57 14.97 3.48
C GLY A 157 -5.63 15.24 1.99
N ASP A 158 -4.55 14.90 1.28
CA ASP A 158 -4.45 15.09 -0.16
C ASP A 158 -4.32 13.75 -0.91
N ILE A 159 -5.22 13.51 -1.86
CA ILE A 159 -5.12 12.44 -2.85
C ILE A 159 -4.62 13.05 -4.17
N ASN A 160 -3.32 12.99 -4.35
CA ASN A 160 -2.61 13.41 -5.56
C ASN A 160 -2.14 12.21 -6.41
N ALA A 161 -2.97 11.17 -6.49
CA ALA A 161 -2.73 9.97 -7.27
C ALA A 161 -3.53 9.96 -8.59
N GLN A 162 -3.02 9.36 -9.66
CA GLN A 162 -3.89 8.93 -10.75
C GLN A 162 -4.72 7.76 -10.24
N LEU A 163 -6.02 7.97 -10.09
CA LEU A 163 -6.89 7.12 -9.27
C LEU A 163 -8.12 6.66 -10.04
N VAL A 164 -8.42 5.37 -9.91
CA VAL A 164 -9.74 4.80 -10.20
C VAL A 164 -10.40 4.45 -8.86
N ASN A 165 -11.52 5.08 -8.53
CA ASN A 165 -12.29 4.74 -7.34
C ASN A 165 -13.49 3.85 -7.70
N ASN A 166 -13.45 2.59 -7.30
CA ASN A 166 -14.60 1.67 -7.33
C ASN A 166 -15.21 1.48 -5.93
N GLY A 167 -14.46 1.74 -4.86
CA GLY A 167 -14.90 1.65 -3.47
C GLY A 167 -15.45 2.96 -2.89
N THR A 168 -15.13 3.21 -1.62
CA THR A 168 -15.58 4.42 -0.90
C THR A 168 -14.41 5.36 -0.65
N ILE A 169 -14.61 6.64 -0.97
CA ILE A 169 -13.76 7.73 -0.49
C ILE A 169 -14.64 8.70 0.29
N VAL A 170 -14.26 9.06 1.52
CA VAL A 170 -15.09 9.94 2.36
C VAL A 170 -14.24 10.92 3.17
N ALA A 171 -14.60 12.21 3.11
CA ALA A 171 -13.98 13.25 3.90
C ALA A 171 -14.74 13.44 5.22
N ASP A 172 -14.33 12.73 6.29
CA ASP A 172 -15.03 12.71 7.59
C ASP A 172 -14.23 13.35 8.74
N ILE A 173 -12.95 13.71 8.53
CA ILE A 173 -12.09 14.37 9.53
C ILE A 173 -11.84 15.85 9.22
N ASN A 174 -12.29 16.37 8.06
CA ASN A 174 -12.49 17.78 7.65
C ASN A 174 -12.54 17.83 6.11
N TRP A 175 -11.59 18.49 5.44
CA TRP A 175 -11.48 18.53 3.98
C TRP A 175 -10.48 17.49 3.48
N MET A 176 -10.82 16.86 2.36
CA MET A 176 -9.93 16.04 1.56
C MET A 176 -9.76 16.69 0.19
N THR A 177 -8.53 16.95 -0.22
CA THR A 177 -8.24 17.46 -1.56
C THR A 177 -8.06 16.28 -2.51
N ILE A 178 -8.84 16.24 -3.58
CA ILE A 178 -8.66 15.25 -4.66
C ILE A 178 -8.32 16.05 -5.92
N ALA A 179 -7.03 16.15 -6.26
CA ALA A 179 -6.56 17.08 -7.28
C ALA A 179 -5.40 16.53 -8.13
N GLY A 180 -4.96 17.34 -9.10
CA GLY A 180 -3.79 17.09 -9.95
C GLY A 180 -4.03 16.03 -11.02
N ASN A 181 -3.75 14.77 -10.66
CA ASN A 181 -3.75 13.64 -11.59
C ASN A 181 -5.16 13.21 -12.03
N ARG A 182 -5.25 12.44 -13.14
CA ARG A 182 -6.53 11.92 -13.67
C ARG A 182 -7.28 11.10 -12.61
N LYS A 183 -8.59 11.32 -12.51
CA LYS A 183 -9.49 10.59 -11.60
C LYS A 183 -10.64 9.96 -12.40
N VAL A 184 -10.99 8.73 -12.08
CA VAL A 184 -12.23 8.06 -12.54
C VAL A 184 -12.98 7.61 -11.28
N ASN A 185 -14.26 7.97 -11.17
CA ASN A 185 -15.09 7.56 -10.04
C ASN A 185 -16.25 6.69 -10.51
N ASN A 186 -16.23 5.42 -10.10
CA ASN A 186 -17.29 4.43 -10.29
C ASN A 186 -17.98 4.05 -8.96
N GLY A 187 -17.39 4.43 -7.82
CA GLY A 187 -17.89 4.17 -6.47
C GLY A 187 -18.46 5.41 -5.76
N LEU A 188 -18.52 5.34 -4.42
CA LEU A 188 -18.97 6.45 -3.58
C LEU A 188 -17.81 7.42 -3.31
N MET A 189 -18.09 8.72 -3.45
CA MET A 189 -17.20 9.83 -3.12
C MET A 189 -17.99 10.99 -2.55
#